data_AF-A0A0H2ZG48-F1
#
_entry.id   AF-A0A0H2ZG48-F1
#
_cell.length_a   1.000
_cell.length_b   1.000
_cell.length_c   1.000
_cell.angle_alpha   90.00
_cell.angle_beta   90.00
_cell.angle_gamma   90.00
#
_symmetry.space_group_name_H-M   'P 1'
#
loop_
_entity.id
_entity.type
_entity.pdbx_description
1 polymer ?
#
loop_
_entity_poly.entity_id
_entity_poly.type
_entity_poly.pdbx_seq_one_letter_code
_entity_poly.pdbx_strand_id
1 'polypeptide(L)'
;MTTHLITLVIKQPSDAQARQLMYQELLGLISRYGGEVTSKALEDESTLCELLVQMLPDHEVEQARKQVLELHAKGRLQAPASLKV
;
A
#
# COMPACT_ATOMS: atom_id res chain seq x y z
N MET A 1 13.22 4.37 -18.14
CA MET A 1 12.65 3.02 -18.07
C MET A 1 11.28 3.16 -17.40
N THR A 2 10.24 2.57 -17.97
CA THR A 2 8.89 2.60 -17.39
C THR A 2 8.80 1.64 -16.22
N THR A 3 8.52 2.15 -15.02
CA THR A 3 8.28 1.31 -13.84
C THR A 3 6.84 0.80 -13.90
N HIS A 4 6.67 -0.52 -13.90
CA HIS A 4 5.36 -1.16 -13.85
C HIS A 4 5.02 -1.47 -12.39
N LEU A 5 3.92 -0.89 -11.88
CA LEU A 5 3.48 -1.05 -10.50
C LEU A 5 2.12 -1.75 -10.46
N ILE A 6 1.90 -2.57 -9.43
CA ILE A 6 0.62 -3.22 -9.14
C ILE A 6 0.33 -3.10 -7.63
N THR A 7 -0.93 -2.89 -7.28
CA THR A 7 -1.41 -2.94 -5.88
C THR A 7 -2.21 -4.22 -5.70
N LEU A 8 -1.85 -5.01 -4.68
CA LEU A 8 -2.50 -6.28 -4.35
C LEU A 8 -3.10 -6.20 -2.95
N VAL A 9 -4.36 -6.58 -2.81
CA VAL A 9 -5.04 -6.76 -1.52
C VAL A 9 -5.28 -8.26 -1.34
N ILE A 10 -4.66 -8.86 -0.32
CA ILE A 10 -4.68 -10.31 -0.10
C ILE A 10 -5.24 -10.57 1.30
N LYS A 11 -6.34 -11.32 1.38
CA LYS A 11 -6.86 -11.80 2.67
C LYS A 11 -5.91 -12.85 3.24
N GLN A 12 -5.34 -12.56 4.41
CA GLN A 12 -4.39 -13.47 5.05
C GLN A 12 -5.08 -14.58 5.86
N PRO A 13 -4.42 -15.73 6.08
CA PRO A 13 -4.88 -16.75 7.01
C PRO A 13 -5.09 -16.22 8.43
N SER A 14 -6.07 -16.77 9.17
CA SER A 14 -6.27 -16.42 10.58
C SER A 14 -5.16 -16.96 11.49
N ASP A 15 -4.49 -18.03 11.08
CA ASP A 15 -3.34 -18.59 11.79
C ASP A 15 -2.05 -17.80 11.54
N ALA A 16 -1.34 -17.45 12.61
CA ALA A 16 -0.16 -16.58 12.54
C ALA A 16 1.02 -17.23 11.79
N GLN A 17 1.21 -18.53 11.96
CA GLN A 17 2.29 -19.25 11.28
C GLN A 17 2.03 -19.35 9.78
N ALA A 18 0.78 -19.64 9.39
CA ALA A 18 0.35 -19.64 8.00
C ALA A 18 0.46 -18.25 7.34
N ARG A 19 0.18 -17.15 8.07
CA ARG A 19 0.41 -15.78 7.57
C ARG A 19 1.88 -15.54 7.26
N GLN A 20 2.76 -15.89 8.20
CA GLN A 20 4.19 -15.69 8.04
C GLN A 20 4.74 -16.50 6.86
N LEU A 21 4.31 -17.76 6.72
CA LEU A 21 4.73 -18.62 5.61
C LEU A 21 4.24 -18.07 4.27
N MET A 22 2.96 -17.69 4.18
CA MET A 22 2.39 -17.09 2.97
C MET A 22 3.15 -15.83 2.55
N TYR A 23 3.48 -14.97 3.52
CA TYR A 23 4.23 -13.75 3.25
C TYR A 23 5.66 -14.04 2.73
N GLN A 24 6.35 -15.02 3.30
CA GLN A 24 7.69 -15.44 2.84
C GLN A 24 7.66 -16.00 1.41
N GLU A 25 6.68 -16.86 1.11
CA GLU A 25 6.51 -17.44 -0.23
C GLU A 25 6.21 -16.37 -1.28
N LEU A 26 5.33 -15.40 -0.95
CA LEU A 26 5.03 -14.26 -1.83
C LEU A 26 6.26 -13.41 -2.11
N LEU A 27 7.07 -13.10 -1.09
CA LEU A 27 8.33 -12.38 -1.28
C LEU A 27 9.30 -13.16 -2.19
N GLY A 28 9.42 -14.46 -1.96
CA GLY A 28 10.26 -15.34 -2.78
C GLY A 28 9.82 -15.36 -4.24
N LEU A 29 8.50 -15.43 -4.49
CA LEU A 29 7.92 -15.36 -5.83
C LEU A 29 8.23 -14.03 -6.52
N ILE A 30 7.99 -12.91 -5.84
CA ILE A 30 8.20 -11.56 -6.41
C ILE A 30 9.67 -11.37 -6.78
N SER A 31 10.59 -11.69 -5.85
CA SER A 31 12.03 -11.55 -6.07
C SER A 31 12.54 -12.47 -7.18
N ARG A 32 12.02 -13.70 -7.30
CA ARG A 32 12.40 -14.67 -8.35
C ARG A 32 12.21 -14.11 -9.77
N TYR A 33 11.20 -13.26 -9.98
CA TYR A 33 10.91 -12.65 -11.27
C TYR A 33 11.45 -11.21 -11.40
N GLY A 34 12.36 -10.80 -10.52
CA GLY A 34 12.98 -9.46 -10.55
C GLY A 34 12.07 -8.33 -10.06
N GLY A 35 10.96 -8.67 -9.41
CA GLY A 35 10.09 -7.69 -8.77
C GLY A 35 10.58 -7.30 -7.36
N GLU A 36 10.02 -6.22 -6.85
CA GLU A 36 10.32 -5.66 -5.53
C GLU A 36 9.01 -5.28 -4.83
N VAL A 37 8.89 -5.58 -3.54
CA VAL A 37 7.82 -5.02 -2.71
C VAL A 37 8.21 -3.60 -2.32
N THR A 38 7.62 -2.62 -2.98
CA THR A 38 7.94 -1.19 -2.81
C THR A 38 7.14 -0.52 -1.68
N SER A 39 6.04 -1.13 -1.23
CA SER A 39 5.19 -0.59 -0.17
C SER A 39 4.42 -1.68 0.56
N LYS A 40 4.10 -1.45 1.84
CA LYS A 40 3.19 -2.26 2.64
C LYS A 40 2.18 -1.35 3.33
N ALA A 41 0.96 -1.84 3.43
CA ALA A 41 -0.14 -1.20 4.11
C ALA A 41 -0.42 -1.91 5.44
N LEU A 42 -0.92 -1.17 6.43
CA LEU A 42 -1.50 -1.77 7.63
C LEU A 42 -2.88 -2.36 7.31
N GLU A 43 -3.33 -3.33 8.11
CA GLU A 43 -4.60 -4.04 7.88
C GLU A 43 -5.81 -3.09 7.86
N ASP A 44 -5.73 -1.99 8.59
CA ASP A 44 -6.79 -1.00 8.74
C ASP A 44 -6.73 0.12 7.69
N GLU A 45 -5.68 0.24 6.87
CA GLU A 45 -5.52 1.38 5.95
C GLU A 45 -6.66 1.47 4.92
N SER A 46 -7.15 0.34 4.41
CA SER A 46 -8.28 0.36 3.46
C SER A 46 -9.57 0.83 4.15
N THR A 47 -9.85 0.30 5.34
CA THR A 47 -11.03 0.69 6.14
C THR A 47 -10.93 2.14 6.61
N LEU A 48 -9.72 2.60 6.97
CA LEU A 48 -9.46 3.99 7.33
C LEU A 48 -9.69 4.92 6.13
N CYS A 49 -9.23 4.55 4.93
CA CYS A 49 -9.49 5.33 3.72
C CYS A 49 -10.99 5.42 3.41
N GLU A 50 -11.72 4.31 3.53
CA GLU A 50 -13.19 4.29 3.36
C GLU A 50 -13.88 5.19 4.38
N LEU A 51 -13.47 5.12 5.65
CA LEU A 51 -14.02 5.96 6.72
C LEU A 51 -13.74 7.45 6.47
N LEU A 52 -12.52 7.80 6.08
CA LEU A 52 -12.14 9.18 5.75
C LEU A 52 -12.95 9.72 4.57
N VAL A 53 -13.19 8.91 3.54
CA VAL A 53 -14.04 9.31 2.40
C VAL A 53 -15.48 9.58 2.84
N GLN A 54 -16.00 8.85 3.83
CA GLN A 54 -17.35 9.09 4.36
C GLN A 54 -17.42 10.31 5.30
N MET A 55 -16.34 10.63 6.00
CA MET A 55 -16.30 11.72 6.99
C MET A 55 -15.99 13.08 6.37
N LEU A 56 -15.23 13.13 5.28
CA LEU A 56 -14.77 14.36 4.67
C LEU A 56 -15.75 14.88 3.62
N PRO A 57 -15.86 16.20 3.43
CA PRO A 57 -16.57 16.78 2.29
C PRO A 57 -15.96 16.34 0.95
N ASP A 58 -16.81 16.11 -0.06
CA ASP A 58 -16.39 15.63 -1.39
C ASP A 58 -15.24 16.44 -2.01
N HIS A 59 -15.25 17.76 -1.85
CA HIS A 59 -14.22 18.63 -2.42
C HIS A 59 -12.83 18.39 -1.82
N GLU A 60 -12.74 18.02 -0.54
CA GLU A 60 -11.48 17.69 0.12
C GLU A 60 -10.94 16.34 -0.36
N VAL A 61 -11.84 15.36 -0.54
CA VAL A 61 -11.49 14.04 -1.11
C VAL A 61 -10.95 14.20 -2.54
N GLU A 62 -11.62 14.99 -3.38
CA GLU A 62 -11.17 15.24 -4.75
C GLU A 62 -9.85 16.02 -4.81
N GLN A 63 -9.64 16.96 -3.88
CA GLN A 63 -8.35 17.64 -3.75
C GLN A 63 -7.23 16.66 -3.36
N ALA A 64 -7.48 15.78 -2.39
CA ALA A 64 -6.53 14.75 -1.98
C ALA A 64 -6.19 13.80 -3.15
N ARG A 65 -7.19 13.38 -3.94
CA ARG A 65 -6.96 12.56 -5.16
C ARG A 65 -6.05 13.27 -6.17
N LYS A 66 -6.25 14.57 -6.41
CA LYS A 66 -5.40 15.36 -7.31
C LYS A 66 -3.95 15.41 -6.81
N GLN A 67 -3.75 15.66 -5.51
CA GLN A 67 -2.41 15.68 -4.91
C GLN A 67 -1.72 14.31 -5.02
N VAL A 68 -2.44 13.23 -4.78
CA VAL A 68 -1.98 11.84 -4.93
C VAL A 68 -1.50 11.57 -6.37
N LEU A 69 -2.23 12.04 -7.38
CA LEU A 69 -1.85 11.92 -8.79
C LEU A 69 -0.60 12.74 -9.12
N GLU A 70 -0.50 13.97 -8.62
CA GLU A 70 0.69 14.81 -8.81
C GLU A 70 1.93 14.20 -8.13
N LEU A 71 1.77 13.62 -6.95
CA LEU A 71 2.83 12.91 -6.24
C LEU A 71 3.30 11.66 -6.99
N HIS A 72 2.37 10.93 -7.63
CA HIS A 72 2.72 9.81 -8.50
C HIS A 72 3.48 10.25 -9.75
N ALA A 73 3.04 11.34 -10.39
CA ALA A 73 3.68 11.89 -11.57
C ALA A 73 5.10 12.42 -11.28
N LYS A 74 5.35 12.92 -10.06
CA LYS A 74 6.66 13.43 -9.63
C LYS A 74 7.64 12.35 -9.14
N GLY A 75 7.23 11.07 -9.10
CA GLY A 75 8.01 9.96 -8.51
C GLY A 75 7.96 10.04 -6.98
N ARG A 76 7.19 9.15 -6.34
CA ARG A 76 6.72 9.34 -4.96
C ARG A 76 7.80 9.31 -3.88
N LEU A 77 7.53 10.14 -2.86
CA LEU A 77 7.78 10.02 -1.42
C LEU A 77 8.44 8.71 -0.97
N GLN A 78 9.64 8.83 -0.40
CA GLN A 78 10.09 7.93 0.66
C GLN A 78 8.98 7.87 1.72
N ALA A 79 8.56 6.66 2.10
CA ALA A 79 7.72 6.47 3.28
C ALA A 79 8.35 7.22 4.46
N PRO A 80 7.57 7.98 5.27
CA PRO A 80 8.14 8.57 6.47
C PRO A 80 8.72 7.44 7.32
N ALA A 81 10.00 7.59 7.68
CA ALA A 81 10.67 6.71 8.62
C ALA A 81 9.79 6.54 9.86
N SER A 82 9.63 5.29 10.29
CA SER A 82 8.86 4.90 11.48
C SER A 82 8.90 5.96 12.56
N LEU A 83 7.73 6.50 12.91
CA LEU A 83 7.52 7.17 14.18
C LEU A 83 7.82 6.14 15.27
N LYS A 84 9.02 6.23 15.86
CA LYS A 84 9.32 5.61 17.15
C LYS A 84 8.45 6.31 18.18
N VAL A 85 7.46 5.57 18.72
CA VAL A 85 6.88 5.83 20.04
C VAL A 85 7.66 5.00 21.04
#